data_AF-A0A3C0TU86-F1
#
_entry.id   AF-A0A3C0TU86-F1
#
_cell.length_a   1.000
_cell.length_b   1.000
_cell.length_c   1.000
_cell.angle_alpha   90.00
_cell.angle_beta   90.00
_cell.angle_gamma   90.00
#
_symmetry.space_group_name_H-M   'P 1'
#
loop_
_entity.id
_entity.type
_entity.pdbx_description
1 polymer ?
#
loop_
_entity_poly.entity_id
_entity_poly.type
_entity_poly.pdbx_seq_one_letter_code
_entity_poly.pdbx_strand_id
1 'polypeptide(L)'
;KPKLPFSPGGEVAGVVNSVGEGVSNVAPGDRVLCFIGTGYGGYADQALVKAEMVTKIPPQMDFVTASAFLLTYGTSYYSLKDRGDLKPGETLVVLGAAGGVGLAAVELGKA
;
A
#
# COMPACT_ATOMS: atom_id res chain seq x y z
N LYS A 1 4.35 18.57 -7.14
CA LYS A 1 5.14 18.60 -5.89
C LYS A 1 4.46 19.58 -4.94
N PRO A 2 4.14 19.21 -3.69
CA PRO A 2 3.48 20.11 -2.74
C PRO A 2 4.34 21.34 -2.42
N LYS A 3 3.70 22.43 -2.01
CA LYS A 3 4.39 23.64 -1.56
C LYS A 3 5.15 23.33 -0.27
N LEU A 4 6.40 23.79 -0.17
CA LEU A 4 7.19 23.65 1.05
C LEU A 4 6.69 24.60 2.15
N PRO A 5 6.76 24.22 3.44
CA PRO A 5 7.16 22.89 3.95
C PRO A 5 6.03 21.86 3.87
N PHE A 6 6.39 20.57 3.71
CA PHE A 6 5.44 19.44 3.79
C PHE A 6 6.13 18.19 4.35
N SER A 7 5.35 17.28 4.94
CA SER A 7 5.85 15.96 5.38
C SER A 7 5.77 14.95 4.24
N PRO A 8 6.86 14.23 3.90
CA PRO A 8 6.81 13.13 2.93
C PRO A 8 6.00 11.91 3.43
N GLY A 9 5.96 10.84 2.63
CA GLY A 9 5.32 9.56 2.98
C GLY A 9 3.98 9.36 2.27
N GLY A 10 3.92 8.34 1.41
CA GLY A 10 2.75 7.99 0.58
C GLY A 10 2.01 6.72 1.02
N GLU A 11 2.56 5.99 1.98
CA GLU A 11 1.99 4.76 2.53
C GLU A 11 2.27 4.70 4.02
N VAL A 12 1.29 4.24 4.80
CA VAL A 12 1.40 4.08 6.26
C VAL A 12 0.64 2.85 6.73
N ALA A 13 0.98 2.35 7.91
CA ALA A 13 0.18 1.39 8.65
C ALA A 13 0.07 1.82 10.12
N GLY A 14 -1.05 1.49 10.75
CA GLY A 14 -1.31 1.89 12.13
C GLY A 14 -2.71 1.49 12.61
N VAL A 15 -3.20 2.23 13.59
CA VAL A 15 -4.52 2.01 14.20
C VAL A 15 -5.42 3.19 13.90
N VAL A 16 -6.66 2.91 13.51
CA VAL A 16 -7.67 3.97 13.32
C VAL A 16 -7.94 4.65 14.67
N ASN A 17 -7.67 5.96 14.74
CA ASN A 17 -7.93 6.75 15.95
C ASN A 17 -9.39 7.26 16.00
N SER A 18 -9.89 7.76 14.88
CA SER A 18 -11.25 8.27 14.72
C SER A 18 -11.72 8.12 13.28
N VAL A 19 -13.03 8.19 13.06
CA VAL A 19 -13.65 8.17 11.73
C VAL A 19 -14.61 9.35 11.56
N GLY A 20 -14.72 9.85 10.34
CA GLY A 20 -15.68 10.90 10.00
C GLY A 20 -17.12 10.38 9.91
N GLU A 21 -18.08 11.29 9.87
CA GLU A 21 -19.49 10.95 9.66
C GLU A 21 -19.69 10.17 8.35
N GLY A 22 -20.53 9.13 8.39
CA GLY A 22 -20.84 8.28 7.23
C GLY A 22 -19.79 7.23 6.88
N VAL A 23 -18.63 7.21 7.55
CA VAL A 23 -17.62 6.15 7.38
C VAL A 23 -18.07 4.88 8.09
N SER A 24 -18.12 3.76 7.35
CA SER A 24 -18.62 2.48 7.87
C SER A 24 -17.71 1.27 7.56
N ASN A 25 -16.70 1.42 6.71
CA ASN A 25 -15.78 0.34 6.32
C ASN A 25 -14.68 0.08 7.37
N VAL A 26 -14.43 1.03 8.26
CA VAL A 26 -13.45 0.95 9.35
C VAL A 26 -13.99 1.64 10.60
N ALA A 27 -13.44 1.28 11.76
CA ALA A 27 -13.80 1.82 13.07
C ALA A 27 -12.55 2.06 13.92
N PRO A 28 -12.63 2.93 14.96
CA PRO A 28 -11.54 3.12 15.91
C PRO A 28 -11.04 1.79 16.50
N GLY A 29 -9.72 1.64 16.59
CA GLY A 29 -9.08 0.40 17.05
C GLY A 29 -8.77 -0.62 15.95
N ASP A 30 -9.33 -0.47 14.74
CA ASP A 30 -8.97 -1.32 13.61
C ASP A 30 -7.48 -1.14 13.25
N ARG A 31 -6.80 -2.27 13.01
CA ARG A 31 -5.43 -2.29 12.47
C ARG A 31 -5.51 -2.18 10.95
N VAL A 32 -4.85 -1.18 10.39
CA VAL A 32 -5.00 -0.83 8.98
C VAL A 32 -3.67 -0.51 8.31
N LEU A 33 -3.65 -0.68 7.00
CA LEU A 33 -2.69 -0.04 6.11
C LEU A 33 -3.44 0.95 5.20
N CYS A 34 -2.73 1.95 4.70
CA CYS A 34 -3.35 3.00 3.90
C CYS A 34 -2.39 3.56 2.85
N PHE A 35 -2.93 3.79 1.66
CA PHE A 35 -2.31 4.66 0.66
C PHE A 35 -2.74 6.11 0.89
N ILE A 36 -1.77 7.00 1.04
CA ILE A 36 -2.03 8.43 1.16
C ILE A 36 -2.20 8.98 -0.25
N GLY A 37 -3.44 9.24 -0.67
CA GLY A 37 -3.79 9.63 -2.05
C GLY A 37 -3.08 10.87 -2.59
N THR A 38 -2.60 11.76 -1.73
CA THR A 38 -1.76 12.91 -2.10
C THR A 38 -0.30 12.54 -2.39
N GLY A 39 0.14 11.37 -1.95
CA GLY A 39 1.52 10.87 -2.01
C GLY A 39 2.45 11.46 -0.93
N TYR A 40 1.92 12.22 0.03
CA TYR A 40 2.68 12.88 1.08
C TYR A 40 1.81 13.12 2.32
N GLY A 41 2.44 13.22 3.50
CA GLY A 41 1.78 13.44 4.79
C GLY A 41 1.88 12.24 5.73
N GLY A 42 2.48 11.13 5.30
CA GLY A 42 2.55 9.89 6.08
C GLY A 42 3.66 9.83 7.13
N TYR A 43 4.73 10.61 6.97
CA TYR A 43 5.80 10.70 7.97
C TYR A 43 5.38 11.69 9.08
N ALA A 44 4.35 11.29 9.82
CA ALA A 44 3.74 12.01 10.93
C ALA A 44 3.11 11.00 11.90
N ASP A 45 2.90 11.41 13.16
CA ASP A 45 2.27 10.55 14.17
C ASP A 45 0.79 10.25 13.85
N GLN A 46 0.14 11.11 13.07
CA GLN A 46 -1.23 10.95 12.60
C GLN A 46 -1.36 11.42 11.16
N ALA A 47 -2.17 10.71 10.37
CA ALA A 47 -2.49 11.06 8.98
C ALA A 47 -4.00 11.00 8.75
N LEU A 48 -4.55 12.05 8.12
CA LEU A 48 -5.93 12.08 7.67
C LEU A 48 -6.00 11.54 6.24
N VAL A 49 -6.86 10.55 6.02
CA VAL A 49 -7.00 9.85 4.75
C VAL A 49 -8.47 9.58 4.45
N LYS A 50 -8.81 9.43 3.17
CA LYS A 50 -10.15 9.01 2.79
C LYS A 50 -10.35 7.54 3.18
N ALA A 51 -11.55 7.22 3.68
CA ALA A 51 -11.86 5.86 4.12
C ALA A 51 -11.72 4.80 3.02
N GLU A 52 -11.95 5.18 1.75
CA GLU A 52 -11.76 4.32 0.56
C GLU A 52 -10.29 3.90 0.32
N MET A 53 -9.33 4.60 0.92
CA MET A 53 -7.90 4.31 0.79
C MET A 53 -7.35 3.46 1.95
N VAL A 54 -8.23 3.02 2.86
CA VAL A 54 -7.87 2.31 4.09
C VAL A 54 -8.29 0.84 3.97
N THR A 55 -7.36 -0.06 4.24
CA THR A 55 -7.60 -1.51 4.22
C THR A 55 -7.23 -2.10 5.57
N LYS A 56 -8.12 -2.91 6.16
CA LYS A 56 -7.81 -3.65 7.38
C LYS A 56 -6.73 -4.69 7.10
N ILE A 57 -5.75 -4.79 8.00
CA ILE A 57 -4.68 -5.79 7.86
C ILE A 57 -5.08 -7.09 8.58
N PRO A 58 -4.68 -8.27 8.06
CA PRO A 58 -4.89 -9.53 8.75
C PRO A 58 -4.24 -9.54 10.15
N PRO A 59 -4.79 -10.28 11.13
CA PRO A 59 -4.22 -10.34 12.48
C PRO A 59 -2.73 -10.72 12.51
N GLN A 60 -2.31 -11.58 11.58
CA GLN A 60 -0.95 -12.13 11.51
C GLN A 60 0.06 -11.16 10.86
N MET A 61 -0.39 -10.12 10.18
CA MET A 61 0.49 -9.14 9.54
C MET A 61 0.89 -8.07 10.56
N ASP A 62 2.17 -7.85 10.78
CA ASP A 62 2.67 -6.76 11.62
C ASP A 62 2.64 -5.41 10.88
N PHE A 63 2.80 -4.31 11.63
CA PHE A 63 2.75 -2.96 11.05
C PHE A 63 3.94 -2.63 10.15
N VAL A 64 5.11 -3.24 10.42
CA VAL A 64 6.31 -3.00 9.63
C VAL A 64 6.09 -3.53 8.20
N THR A 65 5.64 -4.77 8.09
CA THR A 65 5.28 -5.42 6.84
C THR A 65 4.15 -4.65 6.15
N ALA A 66 3.08 -4.33 6.88
CA ALA A 66 1.93 -3.62 6.34
C ALA A 66 2.28 -2.25 5.75
N SER A 67 3.22 -1.52 6.36
CA SER A 67 3.63 -0.18 5.91
C SER A 67 4.47 -0.15 4.63
N ALA A 68 4.88 -1.32 4.13
CA ALA A 68 5.71 -1.47 2.93
C ALA A 68 5.05 -2.34 1.84
N PHE A 69 3.80 -2.76 2.05
CA PHE A 69 3.16 -3.80 1.26
C PHE A 69 2.39 -3.25 0.06
N LEU A 70 1.55 -2.25 0.27
CA LEU A 70 0.57 -1.80 -0.71
C LEU A 70 1.23 -1.14 -1.92
N LEU A 71 2.22 -0.27 -1.73
CA LEU A 71 2.89 0.34 -2.89
C LEU A 71 3.70 -0.65 -3.70
N THR A 72 4.38 -1.59 -3.03
CA THR A 72 5.24 -2.57 -3.72
C THR A 72 4.41 -3.60 -4.46
N TYR A 73 3.54 -4.34 -3.75
CA TYR A 73 2.70 -5.37 -4.35
C TYR A 73 1.59 -4.79 -5.22
N GLY A 74 0.95 -3.68 -4.82
CA GLY A 74 -0.08 -3.05 -5.63
C GLY A 74 0.43 -2.60 -6.99
N THR A 75 1.63 -2.00 -7.04
CA THR A 75 2.25 -1.59 -8.31
C THR A 75 2.60 -2.80 -9.17
N SER A 76 3.23 -3.83 -8.60
CA SER A 76 3.60 -5.03 -9.35
C SER A 76 2.37 -5.80 -9.83
N TYR A 77 1.34 -5.92 -8.99
CA TYR A 77 0.09 -6.59 -9.32
C TYR A 77 -0.62 -5.90 -10.48
N TYR A 78 -0.80 -4.57 -10.40
CA TYR A 78 -1.40 -3.81 -11.50
C TYR A 78 -0.58 -3.92 -12.78
N SER A 79 0.75 -3.88 -12.67
CA SER A 79 1.64 -3.99 -13.83
C SER A 79 1.55 -5.36 -14.51
N LEU A 80 1.50 -6.45 -13.74
CA LEU A 80 1.49 -7.80 -14.30
C LEU A 80 0.10 -8.24 -14.73
N LYS A 81 -0.93 -7.98 -13.92
CA LYS A 81 -2.29 -8.45 -14.17
C LYS A 81 -3.06 -7.54 -15.12
N ASP A 82 -3.12 -6.25 -14.83
CA ASP A 82 -4.00 -5.33 -15.57
C ASP A 82 -3.32 -4.75 -16.81
N ARG A 83 -2.00 -4.51 -16.75
CA ARG A 83 -1.24 -3.90 -17.85
C ARG A 83 -0.52 -4.92 -18.73
N GLY A 84 0.13 -5.90 -18.11
CA GLY A 84 0.87 -6.95 -18.80
C GLY A 84 0.01 -8.14 -19.21
N ASP A 85 -1.13 -8.33 -18.55
CA ASP A 85 -2.02 -9.48 -18.71
C ASP A 85 -1.28 -10.83 -18.73
N LEU A 86 -0.28 -10.98 -17.84
CA LEU A 86 0.64 -12.11 -17.79
C LEU A 86 -0.13 -13.45 -17.70
N LYS A 87 0.25 -14.41 -18.54
CA LYS A 87 -0.38 -15.73 -18.62
C LYS A 87 0.54 -16.85 -18.13
N PRO A 88 -0.03 -17.98 -17.64
CA PRO A 88 0.76 -19.17 -17.34
C PRO A 88 1.58 -19.65 -18.54
N GLY A 89 2.84 -19.98 -18.30
CA GLY A 89 3.78 -20.47 -19.33
C GLY A 89 4.57 -19.38 -20.05
N GLU A 90 4.26 -18.10 -19.83
CA GLU A 90 5.06 -16.99 -20.36
C GLU A 90 6.36 -16.80 -19.57
N THR A 91 7.36 -16.19 -20.22
CA THR A 91 8.61 -15.81 -19.54
C THR A 91 8.52 -14.38 -19.03
N LEU A 92 8.69 -14.21 -17.71
CA LEU A 92 8.74 -12.89 -17.07
C LEU A 92 10.20 -12.46 -16.82
N VAL A 93 10.62 -11.34 -17.42
CA VAL A 93 11.91 -10.69 -17.13
C VAL A 93 11.68 -9.58 -16.09
N VAL A 94 12.30 -9.71 -14.92
CA VAL A 94 12.21 -8.71 -13.84
C VAL A 94 13.52 -7.94 -13.72
N LEU A 95 13.49 -6.66 -14.08
CA LEU A 95 14.63 -5.75 -13.90
C LEU A 95 14.68 -5.26 -12.45
N GLY A 96 15.86 -5.26 -11.84
CA GLY A 96 16.01 -4.84 -10.43
C GLY A 96 15.31 -5.78 -9.44
N ALA A 97 15.33 -7.09 -9.70
CA ALA A 97 14.61 -8.11 -8.94
C ALA A 97 14.86 -8.10 -7.42
N ALA A 98 15.98 -7.56 -6.95
CA ALA A 98 16.29 -7.45 -5.51
C ALA A 98 15.63 -6.25 -4.80
N GLY A 99 15.03 -5.31 -5.54
CA GLY A 99 14.28 -4.18 -4.95
C GLY A 99 12.85 -4.56 -4.57
N GLY A 100 12.17 -3.77 -3.73
CA GLY A 100 10.83 -4.12 -3.20
C GLY A 100 9.77 -4.44 -4.27
N VAL A 101 9.65 -3.58 -5.30
CA VAL A 101 8.75 -3.84 -6.45
C VAL A 101 9.19 -5.07 -7.24
N GLY A 102 10.51 -5.25 -7.42
CA GLY A 102 11.08 -6.38 -8.14
C GLY A 102 10.80 -7.71 -7.44
N LEU A 103 11.01 -7.79 -6.13
CA LEU A 103 10.70 -8.96 -5.32
C LEU A 103 9.19 -9.28 -5.39
N ALA A 104 8.33 -8.28 -5.22
CA ALA A 104 6.89 -8.47 -5.36
C ALA A 104 6.50 -8.98 -6.76
N ALA A 105 7.15 -8.50 -7.83
CA ALA A 105 6.92 -9.00 -9.18
C ALA A 105 7.39 -10.46 -9.36
N VAL A 106 8.53 -10.85 -8.77
CA VAL A 106 9.02 -12.23 -8.79
C VAL A 106 8.05 -13.16 -8.06
N GLU A 107 7.57 -12.76 -6.89
CA GLU A 107 6.61 -13.55 -6.11
C GLU A 107 5.28 -13.71 -6.85
N LEU A 108 4.72 -12.61 -7.37
CA LEU A 108 3.46 -12.62 -8.11
C LEU A 108 3.56 -13.39 -9.44
N GLY A 109 4.69 -13.31 -10.14
CA GLY A 109 4.89 -14.05 -11.39
C GLY A 109 5.10 -15.56 -11.19
N LYS A 110 5.51 -15.97 -9.98
CA LYS A 110 5.68 -17.39 -9.61
C LYS A 110 4.37 -18.03 -9.12
N ALA A 111 3.53 -17.25 -8.44
CA ALA A 111 2.29 -17.71 -7.79
C ALA A 111 1.24 -18.21 -8.81
#